data_AF-A0A9Q3PDM0-F1
#
_entry.id   AF-A0A9Q3PDM0-F1
#
_cell.length_a   1.000
_cell.length_b   1.000
_cell.length_c   1.000
_cell.angle_alpha   90.00
_cell.angle_beta   90.00
_cell.angle_gamma   90.00
#
_symmetry.space_group_name_H-M   'P 1'
#
loop_
_entity.id
_entity.type
_entity.pdbx_description
1 polymer ?
#
loop_
_entity_poly.entity_id
_entity_poly.type
_entity_poly.pdbx_seq_one_letter_code
_entity_poly.pdbx_strand_id
1 'polypeptide(L)'
;MLMNKARSPSQYQDGDGMSYSEKEASKQLPEASSWPKFSGAGEYDHMELIDHIDGLFIDVPSIPDNWITARLNTAFKGNASIWYTEMEEIHCRRNWPWWKGQIIQKYSYGTWIWQDAISFDNDKYSVDKDPSKWCLRHSKRLKAIDPQMNIQMRNHKLLTQLPGELEDAVKCRCNQHCTLDDIANTLQEIRKRTNIGKFTPYKSSGFREKQPFRVELKEKPRERVAEVTKKKNSCHNCG
;
A
#
# COMPACT_ATOMS: atom_id res chain seq x y z
N MET A 1 67.86 -0.51 33.24
CA MET A 1 66.76 -0.75 32.28
C MET A 1 65.49 -1.02 33.07
N LEU A 2 64.63 -0.02 33.24
CA LEU A 2 63.34 -0.14 33.92
C LEU A 2 62.29 -0.45 32.85
N MET A 3 61.72 -1.65 32.87
CA MET A 3 60.61 -2.01 32.00
C MET A 3 59.31 -1.46 32.60
N ASN A 4 58.75 -0.45 31.93
CA ASN A 4 57.42 0.08 32.20
C ASN A 4 56.37 -1.00 31.89
N LYS A 5 55.73 -1.52 32.94
CA LYS A 5 54.55 -2.36 32.84
C LYS A 5 53.37 -1.44 32.51
N ALA A 6 52.93 -1.46 31.26
CA ALA A 6 51.77 -0.71 30.79
C ALA A 6 50.54 -1.09 31.64
N ARG A 7 49.96 -0.08 32.31
CA ARG A 7 48.75 -0.20 33.10
C ARG A 7 47.58 -0.30 32.13
N SER A 8 46.88 -1.44 32.13
CA SER A 8 45.66 -1.65 31.36
C SER A 8 44.61 -0.58 31.71
N PRO A 9 43.78 -0.11 30.75
CA PRO A 9 42.73 0.84 31.03
C PRO A 9 41.70 0.23 31.99
N SER A 10 41.58 0.86 33.16
CA SER A 10 40.57 0.57 34.18
C SER A 10 39.17 0.66 33.58
N GLN A 11 38.44 -0.46 33.54
CA GLN A 11 37.00 -0.43 33.35
C GLN A 11 36.38 0.18 34.60
N TYR A 12 36.11 1.48 34.56
CA TYR A 12 35.32 2.15 35.60
C TYR A 12 33.87 1.67 35.47
N GLN A 13 33.46 0.82 36.41
CA GLN A 13 32.05 0.56 36.66
C GLN A 13 31.52 1.68 37.54
N ASP A 14 30.77 2.61 36.95
CA ASP A 14 29.94 3.55 37.71
C ASP A 14 28.78 2.78 38.37
N GLY A 15 28.37 3.22 39.56
CA GLY A 15 27.37 2.57 40.43
C GLY A 15 25.93 2.51 39.90
N ASP A 16 25.69 2.90 38.66
CA ASP A 16 24.51 2.54 37.87
C ASP A 16 24.99 1.47 36.90
N GLY A 17 24.59 0.20 37.06
CA GLY A 17 25.16 -0.97 36.36
C GLY A 17 25.01 -0.99 34.82
N MET A 18 25.44 0.06 34.15
CA MET A 18 25.31 0.35 32.73
C MET A 18 26.69 0.76 32.20
N SER A 19 27.14 0.03 31.19
CA SER A 19 28.42 0.25 30.53
C SER A 19 28.47 1.62 29.85
N TYR A 20 29.69 2.14 29.71
CA TYR A 20 29.95 3.41 29.01
C TYR A 20 29.36 3.40 27.57
N SER A 21 29.45 2.26 26.88
CA SER A 21 28.86 2.06 25.55
C SER A 21 27.32 2.13 25.52
N GLU A 22 26.64 1.67 26.57
CA GLU A 22 25.18 1.75 26.67
C GLU A 22 24.73 3.20 26.94
N LYS A 23 25.49 3.94 27.75
CA LYS A 23 25.25 5.38 27.98
C LYS A 23 25.45 6.18 26.69
N GLU A 24 26.38 5.82 25.81
CA GLU A 24 26.53 6.49 24.52
C GLU A 24 25.44 6.11 23.52
N ALA A 25 25.06 4.83 23.45
CA ALA A 25 23.93 4.36 22.62
C ALA A 25 22.61 5.06 23.01
N SER A 26 22.41 5.32 24.30
CA SER A 26 21.24 6.02 24.82
C SER A 26 20.99 7.39 24.21
N LYS A 27 22.06 8.11 23.89
CA LYS A 27 22.04 9.48 23.36
C LYS A 27 21.76 9.51 21.86
N GLN A 28 21.98 8.40 21.17
CA GLN A 28 21.75 8.25 19.73
C GLN A 28 20.33 7.82 19.41
N LEU A 29 19.58 7.35 20.42
CA LEU A 29 18.19 6.97 20.27
C LEU A 29 17.28 8.21 20.09
N PRO A 30 16.43 8.24 19.04
CA PRO A 30 15.38 9.24 18.93
C PRO A 30 14.44 9.21 20.14
N GLU A 31 13.85 10.36 20.44
CA GLU A 31 12.82 10.44 21.48
C GLU A 31 11.62 9.54 21.16
N ALA A 32 11.09 8.84 22.17
CA ALA A 32 9.94 7.96 21.99
C ALA A 32 8.68 8.69 21.49
N SER A 33 8.62 10.01 21.77
CA SER A 33 7.59 10.92 21.26
C SER A 33 7.56 10.96 19.73
N SER A 34 8.73 10.86 19.06
CA SER A 34 8.89 10.96 17.61
C SER A 34 8.67 9.64 16.88
N TRP A 35 8.47 8.53 17.59
CA TRP A 35 8.27 7.23 16.97
C TRP A 35 6.93 7.17 16.22
N PRO A 36 6.85 6.41 15.10
CA PRO A 36 5.60 6.17 14.40
C PRO A 36 4.51 5.68 15.35
N LYS A 37 3.28 6.16 15.15
CA LYS A 37 2.16 5.81 16.02
C LYS A 37 1.35 4.68 15.39
N PHE A 38 1.09 3.66 16.19
CA PHE A 38 0.37 2.47 15.78
C PHE A 38 -0.98 2.39 16.49
N SER A 39 -2.06 2.48 15.74
CA SER A 39 -3.43 2.56 16.26
C SER A 39 -4.17 1.23 16.25
N GLY A 40 -3.74 0.29 15.42
CA GLY A 40 -4.45 -0.97 15.17
C GLY A 40 -5.76 -0.80 14.41
N ALA A 41 -5.96 0.37 13.80
CA ALA A 41 -7.10 0.70 12.94
C ALA A 41 -6.67 1.48 11.69
N GLY A 42 -5.43 1.98 11.65
CA GLY A 42 -4.86 2.65 10.48
C GLY A 42 -4.44 1.63 9.43
N GLU A 43 -4.50 2.04 8.15
CA GLU A 43 -3.86 1.25 7.09
C GLU A 43 -2.35 1.17 7.39
N TYR A 44 -1.77 -0.05 7.40
CA TYR A 44 -0.32 -0.32 7.43
C TYR A 44 0.55 0.34 8.54
N ASP A 45 -0.05 0.93 9.56
CA ASP A 45 0.66 1.66 10.63
C ASP A 45 1.57 0.76 11.50
N HIS A 46 1.22 -0.53 11.66
CA HIS A 46 2.06 -1.52 12.32
C HIS A 46 3.39 -1.77 11.59
N MET A 47 3.38 -1.79 10.25
CA MET A 47 4.58 -2.03 9.45
C MET A 47 5.56 -0.86 9.56
N GLU A 48 5.06 0.37 9.59
CA GLU A 48 5.90 1.56 9.79
C GLU A 48 6.58 1.56 11.15
N LEU A 49 5.86 1.15 12.20
CA LEU A 49 6.44 0.98 13.54
C LEU A 49 7.52 -0.10 13.55
N ILE A 50 7.25 -1.26 12.93
CA ILE A 50 8.21 -2.37 12.85
C ILE A 50 9.48 -1.95 12.11
N ASP A 51 9.33 -1.36 10.91
CA ASP A 51 10.46 -0.89 10.10
C ASP A 51 11.31 0.13 10.87
N HIS A 52 10.66 1.06 11.58
CA HIS A 52 11.36 2.06 12.37
C HIS A 52 12.20 1.43 13.49
N ILE A 53 11.62 0.51 14.26
CA ILE A 53 12.33 -0.13 15.38
C ILE A 53 13.44 -1.06 14.87
N ASP A 54 13.19 -1.83 13.80
CA ASP A 54 14.24 -2.64 13.17
C ASP A 54 15.40 -1.75 12.68
N GLY A 55 15.09 -0.58 12.12
CA GLY A 55 16.08 0.43 11.74
C GLY A 55 16.93 0.91 12.92
N LEU A 56 16.34 1.14 14.09
CA LEU A 56 17.09 1.53 15.30
C LEU A 56 18.14 0.48 15.68
N PHE A 57 17.80 -0.81 15.61
CA PHE A 57 18.74 -1.89 15.89
C PHE A 57 19.87 -2.00 14.85
N ILE A 58 19.60 -1.62 13.60
CA ILE A 58 20.62 -1.57 12.53
C ILE A 58 21.55 -0.37 12.73
N ASP A 59 20.99 0.80 12.98
CA ASP A 59 21.73 2.05 13.08
C ASP A 59 22.58 2.12 14.36
N VAL A 60 22.10 1.51 15.45
CA VAL A 60 22.81 1.48 16.73
C VAL A 60 22.82 0.04 17.28
N PRO A 61 23.77 -0.81 16.82
CA PRO A 61 23.82 -2.24 17.16
C PRO A 61 23.99 -2.56 18.65
N SER A 62 24.43 -1.58 19.45
CA SER A 62 24.66 -1.72 20.89
C SER A 62 23.45 -1.37 21.75
N ILE A 63 22.28 -1.04 21.17
CA ILE A 63 21.08 -0.75 21.95
C ILE A 63 20.59 -2.03 22.67
N PRO A 64 20.44 -1.99 24.00
CA PRO A 64 19.79 -3.07 24.73
C PRO A 64 18.29 -3.14 24.38
N ASP A 65 17.78 -4.35 24.15
CA ASP A 65 16.39 -4.57 23.76
C ASP A 65 15.36 -4.00 24.76
N ASN A 66 15.66 -4.08 26.06
CA ASN A 66 14.81 -3.56 27.14
C ASN A 66 14.59 -2.04 27.04
N TRP A 67 15.49 -1.31 26.39
CA TRP A 67 15.33 0.13 26.17
C TRP A 67 14.26 0.46 25.14
N ILE A 68 14.18 -0.37 24.10
CA ILE A 68 13.13 -0.27 23.08
C ILE A 68 11.81 -0.69 23.69
N THR A 69 11.78 -1.85 24.34
CA THR A 69 10.54 -2.42 24.87
C THR A 69 9.95 -1.61 26.02
N ALA A 70 10.76 -0.93 26.84
CA ALA A 70 10.27 0.01 27.85
C ALA A 70 9.58 1.26 27.29
N ARG A 71 9.80 1.58 26.01
CA ARG A 71 9.23 2.77 25.33
C ARG A 71 8.12 2.41 24.36
N LEU A 72 7.88 1.12 24.12
CA LEU A 72 6.91 0.61 23.15
C LEU A 72 5.51 1.18 23.39
N ASN A 73 5.05 1.22 24.64
CA ASN A 73 3.75 1.75 25.04
C ASN A 73 3.44 3.16 24.47
N THR A 74 4.47 4.00 24.27
CA THR A 74 4.32 5.36 23.74
C THR A 74 3.99 5.41 22.25
N ALA A 75 4.28 4.32 21.52
CA ALA A 75 3.99 4.20 20.09
C ALA A 75 2.54 3.73 19.85
N PHE A 76 1.96 2.97 20.78
CA PHE A 76 0.60 2.46 20.64
C PHE A 76 -0.46 3.53 20.93
N LYS A 77 -1.55 3.51 20.17
CA LYS A 77 -2.72 4.38 20.33
C LYS A 77 -4.00 3.57 20.11
N GLY A 78 -5.14 4.10 20.56
CA GLY A 78 -6.46 3.51 20.29
C GLY A 78 -6.55 2.04 20.68
N ASN A 79 -7.10 1.22 19.79
CA ASN A 79 -7.31 -0.22 20.03
C ASN A 79 -5.99 -0.97 20.24
N ALA A 80 -4.92 -0.59 19.55
CA ALA A 80 -3.62 -1.23 19.72
C ALA A 80 -2.99 -0.95 21.10
N SER A 81 -3.30 0.21 21.70
CA SER A 81 -2.86 0.50 23.07
C SER A 81 -3.50 -0.41 24.09
N ILE A 82 -4.82 -0.67 23.96
CA ILE A 82 -5.55 -1.57 24.85
C ILE A 82 -4.97 -2.99 24.72
N TRP A 83 -4.84 -3.47 23.48
CA TRP A 83 -4.25 -4.78 23.20
C TRP A 83 -2.82 -4.92 23.75
N TYR A 84 -1.99 -3.88 23.60
CA TYR A 84 -0.62 -3.90 24.12
C TYR A 84 -0.60 -4.06 25.64
N THR A 85 -1.41 -3.28 26.37
CA THR A 85 -1.50 -3.36 27.84
C THR A 85 -1.95 -4.74 28.31
N GLU A 86 -2.98 -5.32 27.69
CA GLU A 86 -3.45 -6.67 28.01
C GLU A 86 -2.35 -7.73 27.78
N MET A 87 -1.64 -7.63 26.65
CA MET A 87 -0.55 -8.55 26.31
C MET A 87 0.65 -8.40 27.25
N GLU A 88 0.97 -7.17 27.65
CA GLU A 88 2.07 -6.87 28.57
C GLU A 88 1.80 -7.46 29.97
N GLU A 89 0.56 -7.33 30.47
CA GLU A 89 0.13 -7.91 31.74
C GLU A 89 0.28 -9.44 31.75
N ILE A 90 -0.14 -10.12 30.68
CA ILE A 90 -0.09 -11.58 30.57
C ILE A 90 1.34 -12.09 30.40
N HIS A 91 2.11 -11.47 29.50
CA HIS A 91 3.36 -12.06 29.00
C HIS A 91 4.63 -11.47 29.59
N CYS A 92 4.55 -10.32 30.28
CA CYS A 92 5.60 -9.62 31.05
C CYS A 92 7.02 -9.63 30.44
N ARG A 93 7.58 -8.43 30.18
CA ARG A 93 9.00 -8.23 29.84
C ARG A 93 9.52 -9.17 28.73
N ARG A 94 8.94 -9.00 27.54
CA ARG A 94 9.37 -9.71 26.32
C ARG A 94 10.27 -8.84 25.46
N ASN A 95 11.09 -9.51 24.65
CA ASN A 95 12.00 -8.84 23.75
C ASN A 95 11.31 -8.36 22.46
N TRP A 96 11.97 -7.47 21.72
CA TRP A 96 11.46 -6.93 20.45
C TRP A 96 11.11 -8.02 19.42
N PRO A 97 11.95 -9.05 19.17
CA PRO A 97 11.59 -10.11 18.23
C PRO A 97 10.25 -10.80 18.55
N TRP A 98 9.97 -11.01 19.84
CA TRP A 98 8.69 -11.56 20.26
C TRP A 98 7.54 -10.57 20.03
N TRP A 99 7.70 -9.30 20.41
CA TRP A 99 6.68 -8.26 20.19
C TRP A 99 6.38 -8.07 18.72
N LYS A 100 7.40 -8.00 17.88
CA LYS A 100 7.29 -7.97 16.42
C LYS A 100 6.46 -9.15 15.91
N GLY A 101 6.74 -10.36 16.39
CA GLY A 101 5.97 -11.57 16.05
C GLY A 101 4.48 -11.45 16.42
N GLN A 102 4.17 -10.93 17.61
CA GLN A 102 2.79 -10.73 18.06
C GLN A 102 2.06 -9.65 17.27
N ILE A 103 2.73 -8.54 16.95
CA ILE A 103 2.16 -7.48 16.12
C ILE A 103 1.82 -8.04 14.73
N ILE A 104 2.75 -8.74 14.09
CA ILE A 104 2.53 -9.36 12.77
C ILE A 104 1.39 -10.38 12.84
N GLN A 105 1.38 -11.24 13.87
CA GLN A 105 0.35 -12.25 14.03
C GLN A 105 -1.05 -11.64 14.21
N LYS A 106 -1.17 -10.51 14.92
CA LYS A 106 -2.46 -9.87 15.18
C LYS A 106 -2.92 -8.96 14.05
N TYR A 107 -2.00 -8.21 13.44
CA TYR A 107 -2.29 -7.10 12.53
C TYR A 107 -1.85 -7.32 11.08
N SER A 108 -1.27 -8.48 10.79
CA SER A 108 -0.94 -8.91 9.42
C SER A 108 -1.61 -10.26 9.08
N TYR A 109 -2.63 -10.69 9.84
CA TYR A 109 -3.39 -11.91 9.54
C TYR A 109 -4.51 -11.67 8.51
N GLY A 110 -5.02 -12.74 7.90
CA GLY A 110 -5.79 -12.74 6.64
C GLY A 110 -6.86 -11.66 6.45
N THR A 111 -7.57 -11.24 7.50
CA THR A 111 -8.56 -10.13 7.41
C THR A 111 -7.92 -8.79 7.08
N TRP A 112 -6.76 -8.48 7.67
CA TRP A 112 -6.00 -7.25 7.41
C TRP A 112 -5.43 -7.22 6.00
N ILE A 113 -4.73 -8.29 5.60
CA ILE A 113 -4.19 -8.44 4.25
C ILE A 113 -5.32 -8.31 3.22
N TRP A 114 -6.49 -8.90 3.50
CA TRP A 114 -7.65 -8.80 2.63
C TRP A 114 -8.21 -7.38 2.56
N GLN A 115 -8.31 -6.65 3.68
CA GLN A 115 -8.74 -5.25 3.70
C GLN A 115 -7.77 -4.35 2.92
N ASP A 116 -6.46 -4.55 3.07
CA ASP A 116 -5.45 -3.81 2.32
C ASP A 116 -5.50 -4.15 0.83
N ALA A 117 -5.73 -5.41 0.46
CA ALA A 117 -5.90 -5.84 -0.93
C ALA A 117 -7.14 -5.21 -1.57
N ILE A 118 -8.28 -5.17 -0.86
CA ILE A 118 -9.49 -4.49 -1.33
C ILE A 118 -9.26 -2.98 -1.46
N SER A 119 -8.60 -2.37 -0.48
CA SER A 119 -8.29 -0.94 -0.51
C SER A 119 -7.35 -0.61 -1.68
N PHE A 120 -6.42 -1.51 -1.97
CA PHE A 120 -5.54 -1.42 -3.13
C PHE A 120 -6.31 -1.54 -4.45
N ASP A 121 -7.22 -2.51 -4.59
CA ASP A 121 -7.97 -2.75 -5.83
C ASP A 121 -9.02 -1.66 -6.12
N ASN A 122 -9.61 -1.08 -5.08
CA ASN A 122 -10.61 -0.01 -5.21
C ASN A 122 -9.99 1.38 -5.45
N ASP A 123 -8.76 1.63 -5.01
CA ASP A 123 -8.10 2.95 -5.12
C ASP A 123 -7.43 3.18 -6.49
N LYS A 124 -8.22 3.07 -7.58
CA LYS A 124 -7.74 3.35 -8.94
C LYS A 124 -7.18 4.78 -9.08
N TYR A 125 -6.12 4.95 -9.86
CA TYR A 125 -5.57 6.28 -10.11
C TYR A 125 -6.52 7.15 -10.93
N SER A 126 -6.56 8.43 -10.60
CA SER A 126 -7.25 9.48 -11.37
C SER A 126 -6.35 10.70 -11.44
N VAL A 127 -6.49 11.48 -12.52
CA VAL A 127 -5.62 12.65 -12.79
C VAL A 127 -5.74 13.75 -11.74
N ASP A 128 -6.84 13.75 -10.98
CA ASP A 128 -7.07 14.70 -9.87
C ASP A 128 -6.23 14.38 -8.63
N LYS A 129 -5.78 13.13 -8.48
CA LYS A 129 -4.94 12.71 -7.35
C LYS A 129 -3.52 13.24 -7.51
N ASP A 130 -2.88 13.49 -6.38
CA ASP A 130 -1.45 13.79 -6.36
C ASP A 130 -0.64 12.51 -6.65
N PRO A 131 0.20 12.48 -7.71
CA PRO A 131 0.93 11.28 -8.11
C PRO A 131 1.82 10.72 -7.00
N SER A 132 2.61 11.57 -6.35
CA SER A 132 3.57 11.14 -5.33
C SER A 132 2.87 10.54 -4.12
N LYS A 133 1.83 11.21 -3.60
CA LYS A 133 1.03 10.70 -2.48
C LYS A 133 0.32 9.39 -2.83
N TRP A 134 -0.22 9.27 -4.04
CA TRP A 134 -0.89 8.06 -4.49
C TRP A 134 0.10 6.89 -4.64
N CYS A 135 1.24 7.12 -5.31
CA CYS A 135 2.30 6.13 -5.46
C CYS A 135 2.81 5.62 -4.11
N LEU A 136 3.08 6.54 -3.17
CA LEU A 136 3.55 6.19 -1.82
C LEU A 136 2.53 5.33 -1.07
N ARG A 137 1.25 5.70 -1.09
CA ARG A 137 0.18 4.93 -0.44
C ARG A 137 0.04 3.52 -1.00
N HIS A 138 0.05 3.36 -2.32
CA HIS A 138 -0.01 2.03 -2.94
C HIS A 138 1.25 1.20 -2.68
N SER A 139 2.43 1.82 -2.62
CA SER A 139 3.66 1.13 -2.24
C SER A 139 3.60 0.57 -0.81
N LYS A 140 3.05 1.35 0.12
CA LYS A 140 2.83 0.91 1.51
C LYS A 140 1.85 -0.25 1.61
N ARG A 141 0.68 -0.15 0.94
CA ARG A 141 -0.31 -1.24 0.88
C ARG A 141 0.27 -2.52 0.29
N LEU A 142 1.02 -2.42 -0.81
CA LEU A 142 1.67 -3.60 -1.41
C LEU A 142 2.71 -4.24 -0.50
N LYS A 143 3.47 -3.44 0.26
CA LYS A 143 4.42 -3.95 1.27
C LYS A 143 3.69 -4.67 2.43
N ALA A 144 2.52 -4.18 2.83
CA ALA A 144 1.70 -4.82 3.87
C ALA A 144 1.07 -6.14 3.39
N ILE A 145 0.59 -6.18 2.13
CA ILE A 145 -0.01 -7.38 1.52
C ILE A 145 1.06 -8.47 1.30
N ASP A 146 2.23 -8.09 0.78
CA ASP A 146 3.32 -9.01 0.48
C ASP A 146 4.68 -8.34 0.73
N PRO A 147 5.25 -8.53 1.94
CA PRO A 147 6.54 -7.95 2.30
C PRO A 147 7.72 -8.47 1.45
N GLN A 148 7.59 -9.65 0.82
CA GLN A 148 8.66 -10.28 0.03
C GLN A 148 8.64 -9.83 -1.44
N MET A 149 7.66 -9.00 -1.82
CA MET A 149 7.54 -8.50 -3.18
C MET A 149 8.71 -7.58 -3.53
N ASN A 150 9.45 -7.96 -4.58
CA ASN A 150 10.52 -7.12 -5.11
C ASN A 150 9.96 -5.82 -5.72
N ILE A 151 10.85 -4.84 -5.92
CA ILE A 151 10.49 -3.49 -6.39
C ILE A 151 9.80 -3.55 -7.75
N GLN A 152 10.26 -4.43 -8.65
CA GLN A 152 9.74 -4.58 -10.00
C GLN A 152 8.30 -5.12 -10.02
N MET A 153 8.02 -6.15 -9.22
CA MET A 153 6.68 -6.71 -9.04
C MET A 153 5.74 -5.69 -8.41
N ARG A 154 6.23 -4.92 -7.43
CA ARG A 154 5.47 -3.84 -6.80
C ARG A 154 5.09 -2.77 -7.82
N ASN A 155 6.06 -2.33 -8.62
CA ASN A 155 5.84 -1.34 -9.65
C ASN A 155 4.88 -1.86 -10.73
N HIS A 156 5.04 -3.12 -11.15
CA HIS A 156 4.11 -3.73 -12.10
C HIS A 156 2.67 -3.73 -11.55
N LYS A 157 2.46 -4.18 -10.31
CA LYS A 157 1.13 -4.13 -9.67
C LYS A 157 0.60 -2.70 -9.52
N LEU A 158 1.47 -1.74 -9.25
CA LEU A 158 1.07 -0.33 -9.16
C LEU A 158 0.57 0.20 -10.51
N LEU A 159 1.26 -0.15 -11.60
CA LEU A 159 0.86 0.25 -12.95
C LEU A 159 -0.50 -0.34 -13.36
N THR A 160 -0.87 -1.55 -12.91
CA THR A 160 -2.20 -2.12 -13.20
C THR A 160 -3.35 -1.39 -12.48
N GLN A 161 -3.06 -0.43 -11.61
CA GLN A 161 -4.05 0.46 -10.98
C GLN A 161 -4.26 1.76 -11.78
N LEU A 162 -3.52 1.96 -12.88
CA LEU A 162 -3.71 3.06 -13.81
C LEU A 162 -4.79 2.69 -14.86
N PRO A 163 -5.57 3.66 -15.36
CA PRO A 163 -6.43 3.45 -16.52
C PRO A 163 -5.60 3.20 -17.78
N GLY A 164 -6.05 2.32 -18.68
CA GLY A 164 -5.25 1.73 -19.77
C GLY A 164 -4.37 2.70 -20.56
N GLU A 165 -4.91 3.81 -21.08
CA GLU A 165 -4.10 4.78 -21.84
C GLU A 165 -2.98 5.41 -21.02
N LEU A 166 -3.21 5.58 -19.71
CA LEU A 166 -2.22 6.12 -18.79
C LEU A 166 -1.19 5.05 -18.40
N GLU A 167 -1.62 3.80 -18.23
CA GLU A 167 -0.74 2.66 -17.99
C GLU A 167 0.29 2.54 -19.12
N ASP A 168 -0.18 2.52 -20.37
CA ASP A 168 0.68 2.43 -21.55
C ASP A 168 1.60 3.65 -21.67
N ALA A 169 1.07 4.86 -21.45
CA ALA A 169 1.85 6.09 -21.50
C ALA A 169 2.99 6.10 -20.46
N VAL A 170 2.75 5.57 -19.26
CA VAL A 170 3.79 5.45 -18.22
C VAL A 170 4.79 4.36 -18.59
N LYS A 171 4.33 3.19 -19.05
CA LYS A 171 5.22 2.09 -19.48
C LYS A 171 6.15 2.49 -20.63
N CYS A 172 5.70 3.32 -21.57
CA CYS A 172 6.56 3.83 -22.64
C CYS A 172 7.65 4.80 -22.17
N ARG A 173 7.50 5.41 -20.98
CA ARG A 173 8.42 6.42 -20.43
C ARG A 173 9.30 5.87 -19.32
N CYS A 174 8.84 4.84 -18.61
CA CYS A 174 9.58 4.19 -17.53
C CYS A 174 10.33 2.95 -18.03
N ASN A 175 11.56 2.77 -17.55
CA ASN A 175 12.32 1.53 -17.80
C ASN A 175 11.90 0.41 -16.82
N GLN A 176 12.37 -0.83 -17.05
CA GLN A 176 12.07 -2.00 -16.20
C GLN A 176 12.63 -1.89 -14.77
N HIS A 177 13.54 -0.96 -14.53
CA HIS A 177 14.19 -0.70 -13.24
C HIS A 177 13.77 0.66 -12.66
N CYS A 178 12.63 1.20 -13.09
CA CYS A 178 12.16 2.49 -12.61
C CYS A 178 11.92 2.45 -11.11
N THR A 179 12.26 3.52 -10.42
CA THR A 179 11.92 3.71 -9.03
C THR A 179 10.47 4.20 -8.89
N LEU A 180 9.94 4.16 -7.67
CA LEU A 180 8.62 4.72 -7.39
C LEU A 180 8.55 6.22 -7.73
N ASP A 181 9.66 6.94 -7.51
CA ASP A 181 9.79 8.36 -7.82
C ASP A 181 9.79 8.61 -9.33
N ASP A 182 10.44 7.76 -10.12
CA ASP A 182 10.41 7.84 -11.59
C ASP A 182 8.97 7.71 -12.11
N ILE A 183 8.20 6.77 -11.55
CA ILE A 183 6.78 6.60 -11.89
C ILE A 183 5.97 7.84 -11.47
N ALA A 184 6.18 8.35 -10.26
CA ALA A 184 5.46 9.53 -9.77
C ALA A 184 5.76 10.79 -10.61
N ASN A 185 7.03 11.01 -10.96
CA ASN A 185 7.47 12.10 -11.82
C ASN A 185 6.88 11.98 -13.22
N THR A 186 6.87 10.78 -13.79
CA THR A 186 6.26 10.50 -15.10
C THR A 186 4.76 10.78 -15.09
N LEU A 187 4.03 10.32 -14.07
CA LEU A 187 2.61 10.63 -13.89
C LEU A 187 2.37 12.14 -13.75
N GLN A 188 3.23 12.84 -13.02
CA GLN A 188 3.15 14.28 -12.87
C GLN A 188 3.41 15.02 -14.20
N GLU A 189 4.36 14.54 -15.00
CA GLU A 189 4.64 15.07 -16.34
C GLU A 189 3.44 14.87 -17.27
N ILE A 190 2.90 13.65 -17.34
CA ILE A 190 1.74 13.32 -18.19
C ILE A 190 0.54 14.18 -17.79
N ARG A 191 0.27 14.34 -16.49
CA ARG A 191 -0.79 15.21 -15.97
C ARG A 191 -0.65 16.66 -16.43
N LYS A 192 0.58 17.19 -16.46
CA LYS A 192 0.87 18.58 -16.85
C LYS A 192 0.85 18.80 -18.36
N ARG A 193 1.38 17.84 -19.13
CA ARG A 193 1.67 18.02 -20.57
C ARG A 193 0.63 17.41 -21.51
N THR A 194 -0.26 16.55 -21.00
CA THR A 194 -1.22 15.82 -21.84
C THR A 194 -2.65 15.91 -21.30
N ASN A 195 -3.60 15.50 -22.13
CA ASN A 195 -5.00 15.29 -21.71
C ASN A 195 -5.33 13.81 -21.43
N ILE A 196 -4.30 12.94 -21.40
CA ILE A 196 -4.47 11.51 -21.14
C ILE A 196 -5.03 11.32 -19.73
N GLY A 197 -6.09 10.51 -19.61
CA GLY A 197 -6.76 10.22 -18.34
C GLY A 197 -7.63 11.34 -17.76
N LYS A 198 -7.70 12.52 -18.40
CA LYS A 198 -8.67 13.56 -18.03
C LYS A 198 -10.03 13.18 -18.61
N PHE A 199 -10.96 12.78 -17.74
CA PHE A 199 -12.34 12.58 -18.17
C PHE A 199 -12.91 13.95 -18.55
N THR A 200 -13.08 14.23 -19.85
CA THR A 200 -13.99 15.28 -20.26
C THR A 200 -15.40 14.71 -20.07
N PRO A 201 -16.21 15.19 -19.12
CA PRO A 201 -17.62 14.83 -19.13
C PRO A 201 -18.14 15.26 -20.49
N TYR A 202 -18.66 14.30 -21.26
CA TYR A 202 -19.37 14.61 -22.49
C TYR A 202 -20.51 15.54 -22.08
N LYS A 203 -20.35 16.85 -22.33
CA LYS A 203 -21.50 17.76 -22.28
C LYS A 203 -22.48 17.14 -23.26
N SER A 204 -23.60 16.60 -22.77
CA SER A 204 -24.70 16.21 -23.63
C SER A 204 -25.08 17.47 -24.40
N SER A 205 -24.56 17.60 -25.62
CA SER A 205 -25.02 18.59 -26.56
C SER A 205 -26.52 18.35 -26.69
N GLY A 206 -27.30 19.42 -26.50
CA GLY A 206 -28.75 19.35 -26.62
C GLY A 206 -29.11 18.59 -27.89
N PHE A 207 -29.86 17.51 -27.71
CA PHE A 207 -30.49 16.79 -28.80
C PHE A 207 -31.34 17.80 -29.58
N ARG A 208 -30.81 18.30 -30.69
CA ARG A 208 -31.63 18.95 -31.71
C ARG A 208 -32.31 17.81 -32.45
N GLU A 209 -33.54 17.54 -32.05
CA GLU A 209 -34.44 16.55 -32.63
C GLU A 209 -34.46 16.75 -34.16
N LYS A 210 -33.80 15.85 -34.89
CA LYS A 210 -33.88 15.82 -36.35
C LYS A 210 -35.23 15.17 -36.68
N GLN A 211 -36.10 15.93 -37.35
CA GLN A 211 -37.37 15.40 -37.84
C GLN A 211 -37.15 14.12 -38.67
N PRO A 212 -38.00 13.10 -38.53
CA PRO A 212 -37.83 11.84 -39.22
C PRO A 212 -38.00 12.02 -40.73
N PHE A 213 -37.03 11.48 -41.47
CA PHE A 213 -37.00 11.44 -42.92
C PHE A 213 -38.16 10.57 -43.44
N ARG A 214 -39.12 11.19 -44.14
CA ARG A 214 -40.22 10.48 -44.81
C ARG A 214 -39.68 9.79 -46.06
N VAL A 215 -39.55 8.47 -46.02
CA VAL A 215 -39.24 7.65 -47.21
C VAL A 215 -40.55 7.43 -47.98
N GLU A 216 -40.71 8.10 -49.13
CA GLU A 216 -41.75 7.73 -50.09
C GLU A 216 -41.32 6.48 -50.86
N LEU A 217 -41.92 5.34 -50.51
CA LEU A 217 -41.78 4.09 -51.25
C LEU A 217 -42.58 4.19 -52.56
N LYS A 218 -41.89 4.34 -53.69
CA LYS A 218 -42.49 4.12 -55.02
C LYS A 218 -42.81 2.63 -55.19
N GLU A 219 -44.11 2.33 -55.34
CA GLU A 219 -44.61 0.99 -55.58
C GLU A 219 -44.09 0.41 -56.91
N LYS A 220 -43.64 -0.85 -56.89
CA LYS A 220 -43.45 -1.68 -58.10
C LYS A 220 -44.56 -2.75 -58.15
N PRO A 221 -45.07 -3.10 -59.35
CA PRO A 221 -46.23 -3.99 -59.48
C PRO A 221 -45.90 -5.44 -59.06
N ARG A 222 -46.85 -6.08 -58.39
CA ARG A 222 -46.82 -7.49 -57.96
C ARG A 222 -46.94 -8.44 -59.14
N GLU A 223 -45.95 -9.32 -59.31
CA GLU A 223 -46.15 -10.60 -60.01
C GLU A 223 -46.69 -11.65 -59.04
N ARG A 224 -47.74 -12.35 -59.48
CA ARG A 224 -48.41 -13.45 -58.78
C ARG A 224 -47.55 -14.71 -58.87
N VAL A 225 -47.17 -15.30 -57.74
CA VAL A 225 -46.81 -16.72 -57.69
C VAL A 225 -47.49 -17.41 -56.50
N ALA A 226 -48.08 -18.55 -56.85
CA ALA A 226 -48.97 -19.47 -56.18
C ALA A 226 -48.84 -19.72 -54.66
N GLU A 227 -50.01 -19.95 -54.07
CA GLU A 227 -50.24 -20.55 -52.76
C GLU A 227 -49.57 -21.93 -52.65
N VAL A 228 -48.87 -22.17 -51.54
CA VAL A 228 -48.66 -23.53 -51.02
C VAL A 228 -49.13 -23.59 -49.58
N THR A 229 -50.03 -24.53 -49.36
CA THR A 229 -50.86 -24.78 -48.20
C THR A 229 -50.11 -25.27 -46.96
N LYS A 230 -50.54 -24.73 -45.81
CA LYS A 230 -50.66 -25.31 -44.45
C LYS A 230 -49.85 -26.58 -44.11
N LYS A 231 -49.07 -26.49 -43.04
CA LYS A 231 -49.12 -27.47 -41.94
C LYS A 231 -49.00 -26.80 -40.58
N LYS A 232 -50.08 -26.86 -39.81
CA LYS A 232 -50.10 -26.70 -38.35
C LYS A 232 -49.34 -27.88 -37.77
N ASN A 233 -48.34 -27.63 -36.92
CA ASN A 233 -47.98 -28.59 -35.89
C ASN A 233 -48.14 -27.90 -34.54
N SER A 234 -49.13 -28.41 -33.80
CA SER A 234 -49.43 -28.13 -32.41
C SER A 234 -48.27 -28.54 -31.52
N CYS A 235 -47.79 -27.61 -30.71
CA CYS A 235 -47.15 -27.90 -29.43
C CYS A 235 -48.24 -28.41 -28.49
N HIS A 236 -48.08 -29.59 -27.87
CA HIS A 236 -48.64 -29.98 -26.57
C HIS A 236 -47.79 -31.10 -25.92
N ASN A 237 -47.18 -30.73 -24.79
CA ASN A 237 -46.82 -31.51 -23.60
C ASN A 237 -45.72 -32.60 -23.66
N CYS A 238 -44.66 -32.41 -22.86
CA CYS A 238 -44.00 -33.45 -22.08
C CYS A 238 -43.21 -32.81 -20.92
N GLY A 239 -43.65 -33.14 -19.69
CA GLY A 239 -42.84 -33.47 -18.51
C GLY A 239 -41.78 -32.51 -18.04
#